data_AF-A0A954X8K8-F1
#
_entry.id   AF-A0A954X8K8-F1
#
_cell.length_a   1.000
_cell.length_b   1.000
_cell.length_c   1.000
_cell.angle_alpha   90.00
_cell.angle_beta   90.00
_cell.angle_gamma   90.00
#
_symmetry.space_group_name_H-M   'P 1'
#
loop_
_entity.id
_entity.type
_entity.pdbx_description
1 polymer ?
#
loop_
_entity_poly.entity_id
_entity_poly.type
_entity_poly.pdbx_seq_one_letter_code
_entity_poly.pdbx_strand_id
1 'polypeptide(L)'
;ERPLSPEQLLLSLRIATGQSLSDEKAMSAARDRFEKAFANPPKEPEISVNPTVKAALFLSNDDLVLSWFQKSDGALAERVAKLEEPAAAVEEIYLSVLSRLPNGEERAAAVDYLAEASADREQALRNLAWALAASTEFFVNH
;
A
#
# COMPACT_ATOMS: atom_id res chain seq x y z
N GLU A 1 -2.28 17.64 8.78
CA GLU A 1 -2.86 17.61 7.43
C GLU A 1 -4.31 17.10 7.49
N ARG A 2 -5.10 17.24 6.42
CA ARG A 2 -6.46 16.66 6.34
C ARG A 2 -6.31 15.19 5.88
N PRO A 3 -6.86 14.20 6.59
CA PRO A 3 -6.73 12.80 6.20
C PRO A 3 -7.46 12.52 4.88
N LEU A 4 -6.89 11.63 4.06
CA LEU A 4 -7.39 11.27 2.74
C LEU A 4 -8.81 10.68 2.81
N SER A 5 -9.67 11.06 1.85
CA SER A 5 -10.98 10.40 1.68
C SER A 5 -10.82 8.94 1.25
N PRO A 6 -11.85 8.08 1.43
CA PRO A 6 -11.80 6.69 0.97
C PRO A 6 -11.53 6.56 -0.54
N GLU A 7 -12.05 7.50 -1.34
CA GLU A 7 -11.80 7.55 -2.79
C GLU A 7 -10.35 7.94 -3.10
N GLN A 8 -9.79 8.89 -2.36
CA GLN A 8 -8.40 9.29 -2.53
C GLN A 8 -7.45 8.16 -2.13
N LEU A 9 -7.73 7.45 -1.03
CA LEU A 9 -6.96 6.26 -0.62
C LEU A 9 -6.98 5.17 -1.69
N LEU A 10 -8.15 4.91 -2.28
CA LEU A 10 -8.29 3.96 -3.38
C LEU A 10 -7.41 4.36 -4.58
N LEU A 11 -7.45 5.63 -4.98
CA LEU A 11 -6.66 6.13 -6.11
C LEU A 11 -5.16 6.11 -5.83
N SER A 12 -4.73 6.55 -4.65
CA SER A 12 -3.34 6.54 -4.22
C SER A 12 -2.78 5.12 -4.18
N LEU A 13 -3.52 4.17 -3.62
CA LEU A 13 -3.10 2.77 -3.57
C LEU A 13 -3.00 2.17 -4.98
N ARG A 14 -3.92 2.54 -5.88
CA ARG A 14 -3.88 2.11 -7.27
C ARG A 14 -2.65 2.64 -8.01
N ILE A 15 -2.31 3.91 -7.81
CA ILE A 15 -1.13 4.55 -8.42
C ILE A 15 0.15 3.92 -7.86
N ALA A 16 0.24 3.75 -6.53
CA ALA A 16 1.40 3.16 -5.86
C ALA A 16 1.68 1.71 -6.31
N THR A 17 0.62 0.92 -6.48
CA THR A 17 0.72 -0.49 -6.92
C THR A 17 0.89 -0.63 -8.44
N GLY A 18 0.57 0.40 -9.22
CA GLY A 18 0.62 0.39 -10.69
C GLY A 18 -0.53 -0.37 -11.35
N GLN A 19 -1.61 -0.65 -10.62
CA GLN A 19 -2.75 -1.42 -11.13
C GLN A 19 -3.66 -0.56 -12.02
N SER A 20 -3.86 -0.95 -13.28
CA SER A 20 -4.86 -0.31 -14.15
C SER A 20 -6.19 -1.04 -14.03
N LEU A 21 -7.06 -0.58 -13.12
CA LEU A 21 -8.46 -1.00 -13.09
C LEU A 21 -9.21 -0.34 -14.25
N SER A 22 -9.17 -0.98 -15.43
CA SER A 22 -9.82 -0.49 -16.66
C SER A 22 -11.33 -0.75 -16.67
N ASP A 23 -11.82 -1.68 -15.84
CA ASP A 23 -13.24 -2.05 -15.74
C ASP A 23 -14.00 -1.16 -14.75
N GLU A 24 -15.04 -0.48 -15.24
CA GLU A 24 -15.89 0.42 -14.46
C GLU A 24 -16.64 -0.31 -13.32
N LYS A 25 -17.03 -1.58 -13.55
CA LYS A 25 -17.64 -2.44 -12.52
C LYS A 25 -16.67 -2.82 -11.41
N ALA A 26 -15.41 -3.08 -11.75
CA ALA A 26 -14.38 -3.40 -10.76
C ALA A 26 -14.05 -2.16 -9.92
N MET A 27 -14.00 -0.98 -10.55
CA MET A 27 -13.83 0.30 -9.85
C MET A 27 -14.99 0.61 -8.90
N SER A 28 -16.24 0.40 -9.31
CA SER A 28 -17.40 0.60 -8.43
C SER A 28 -17.40 -0.37 -7.25
N ALA A 29 -17.08 -1.65 -7.48
CA ALA A 29 -16.99 -2.64 -6.41
C ALA A 29 -15.84 -2.34 -5.43
N ALA A 30 -14.70 -1.84 -5.91
CA ALA A 30 -13.60 -1.41 -5.07
C ALA A 30 -13.99 -0.20 -4.22
N ARG A 31 -14.65 0.80 -4.82
CA ARG A 31 -15.17 1.97 -4.10
C ARG A 31 -16.10 1.58 -2.96
N ASP A 32 -17.09 0.71 -3.23
CA ASP A 32 -18.04 0.24 -2.20
C ASP A 32 -17.34 -0.44 -1.02
N ARG A 33 -16.24 -1.17 -1.26
CA ARG A 33 -15.46 -1.81 -0.21
C ARG A 33 -14.72 -0.78 0.64
N PHE A 34 -14.05 0.18 0.00
CA PHE A 34 -13.33 1.25 0.68
C PHE A 34 -14.28 2.16 1.46
N GLU A 35 -15.43 2.54 0.89
CA GLU A 35 -16.46 3.28 1.61
C GLU A 35 -16.93 2.50 2.85
N LYS A 36 -17.25 1.21 2.73
CA LYS A 36 -17.66 0.42 3.90
C LYS A 36 -16.57 0.30 4.95
N ALA A 37 -15.30 0.21 4.56
CA ALA A 37 -14.18 0.06 5.48
C ALA A 37 -13.83 1.36 6.22
N PHE A 38 -13.86 2.49 5.50
CA PHE A 38 -13.40 3.79 5.97
C PHE A 38 -14.53 4.78 6.32
N ALA A 39 -15.80 4.44 6.08
CA ALA A 39 -16.93 5.27 6.48
C ALA A 39 -16.95 5.50 7.99
N ASN A 40 -17.15 6.76 8.36
CA ASN A 40 -17.40 7.15 9.74
C ASN A 40 -18.72 6.55 10.24
N PRO A 41 -18.84 6.30 11.56
CA PRO A 41 -20.09 5.84 12.13
C PRO A 41 -21.24 6.83 11.84
N PRO A 42 -22.50 6.35 11.77
CA PRO A 42 -23.63 7.20 11.45
C PRO A 42 -23.70 8.41 12.39
N LYS A 43 -23.83 9.62 11.81
CA LYS A 43 -23.90 10.95 12.46
C LYS A 43 -22.57 11.67 12.72
N GLU A 44 -21.42 11.10 12.38
CA GLU A 44 -20.16 11.84 12.38
C GLU A 44 -19.87 12.42 10.99
N PRO A 45 -19.58 13.73 10.88
CA PRO A 45 -19.27 14.33 9.59
C PRO A 45 -17.93 13.77 9.05
N GLU A 46 -17.83 13.52 7.74
CA GLU A 46 -16.64 13.01 7.04
C GLU A 46 -15.50 14.05 6.95
N ILE A 47 -15.31 14.85 7.98
CA ILE A 47 -14.32 15.94 8.01
C ILE A 47 -12.92 15.37 8.30
N SER A 48 -12.85 14.20 8.93
CA SER A 48 -11.60 13.46 9.19
C SER A 48 -11.82 11.95 9.07
N VAL A 49 -11.08 11.29 8.17
CA VAL A 49 -10.90 9.84 8.17
C VAL A 49 -9.91 9.50 9.28
N ASN A 50 -10.39 8.83 10.33
CA ASN A 50 -9.54 8.38 11.42
C ASN A 50 -8.99 6.98 11.09
N PRO A 51 -7.71 6.68 11.36
CA PRO A 51 -7.20 5.31 11.27
C PRO A 51 -7.93 4.46 12.32
N THR A 52 -8.93 3.69 11.87
CA THR A 52 -9.70 2.78 12.72
C THR A 52 -9.13 1.38 12.66
N VAL A 53 -9.36 0.59 13.71
CA VAL A 53 -9.02 -0.85 13.72
C VAL A 53 -9.69 -1.59 12.55
N LYS A 54 -10.89 -1.15 12.15
CA LYS A 54 -11.62 -1.69 10.99
C LYS A 54 -10.89 -1.40 9.67
N ALA A 55 -10.39 -0.19 9.49
CA ALA A 55 -9.59 0.19 8.33
C ALA A 55 -8.28 -0.59 8.24
N ALA A 56 -7.57 -0.75 9.37
CA ALA A 56 -6.36 -1.56 9.44
C ALA A 56 -6.65 -3.04 9.09
N LEU A 57 -7.70 -3.62 9.68
CA LEU A 57 -8.10 -5.00 9.38
C LEU A 57 -8.53 -5.19 7.91
N PHE A 58 -9.19 -4.19 7.33
CA PHE A 58 -9.54 -4.21 5.91
C PHE A 58 -8.28 -4.25 5.03
N LEU A 59 -7.31 -3.36 5.25
CA LEU A 59 -6.05 -3.39 4.49
C LEU A 59 -5.26 -4.66 4.72
N SER A 60 -5.36 -5.28 5.90
CA SER A 60 -4.63 -6.49 6.22
C SER A 60 -5.25 -7.79 5.73
N ASN A 61 -6.57 -7.82 5.50
CA ASN A 61 -7.28 -9.07 5.23
C ASN A 61 -8.15 -9.04 3.97
N ASP A 62 -8.34 -7.90 3.31
CA ASP A 62 -9.17 -7.86 2.10
C ASP A 62 -8.40 -8.43 0.89
N ASP A 63 -8.97 -9.45 0.27
CA ASP A 63 -8.38 -10.16 -0.87
C ASP A 63 -8.08 -9.23 -2.06
N LEU A 64 -8.89 -8.19 -2.30
CA LEU A 64 -8.65 -7.24 -3.39
C LEU A 64 -7.40 -6.41 -3.10
N VAL A 65 -7.27 -5.90 -1.88
CA VAL A 65 -6.09 -5.13 -1.46
C VAL A 65 -4.84 -6.00 -1.54
N LEU A 66 -4.90 -7.22 -0.98
CA LEU A 66 -3.78 -8.17 -1.02
C LEU A 66 -3.41 -8.57 -2.46
N SER A 67 -4.39 -8.70 -3.36
CA SER A 67 -4.13 -9.02 -4.77
C SER A 67 -3.31 -7.95 -5.48
N TRP A 68 -3.41 -6.68 -5.09
CA TRP A 68 -2.67 -5.60 -5.74
C TRP A 68 -1.17 -5.60 -5.41
N PHE A 69 -0.79 -6.26 -4.34
CA PHE A 69 0.61 -6.50 -3.99
C PHE A 69 1.17 -7.79 -4.59
N GLN A 70 0.34 -8.59 -5.28
CA GLN A 70 0.82 -9.77 -6.01
C GLN A 70 1.49 -9.35 -7.33
N LYS A 71 2.24 -10.29 -7.93
CA LYS A 71 2.82 -10.06 -9.26
C LYS A 71 1.71 -9.87 -10.28
N SER A 72 1.75 -8.74 -10.98
CA SER A 72 0.93 -8.42 -12.14
C SER A 72 1.79 -7.64 -13.14
N ASP A 73 1.50 -7.74 -14.43
CA ASP A 73 2.26 -7.02 -15.46
C ASP A 73 2.25 -5.50 -15.19
N GLY A 74 3.43 -4.91 -15.05
CA GLY A 74 3.63 -3.49 -14.78
C GLY A 74 3.48 -3.07 -13.31
N ALA A 75 3.15 -4.01 -12.41
CA ALA A 75 2.97 -3.72 -10.99
C ALA A 75 4.30 -3.44 -10.27
N LEU A 76 4.22 -2.73 -9.14
CA LEU A 76 5.36 -2.48 -8.25
C LEU A 76 6.14 -3.76 -7.95
N ALA A 77 5.44 -4.85 -7.65
CA ALA A 77 6.00 -6.16 -7.33
C ALA A 77 6.89 -6.73 -8.45
N GLU A 78 6.59 -6.44 -9.72
CA GLU A 78 7.41 -6.87 -10.86
C GLU A 78 8.67 -5.99 -11.00
N ARG A 79 8.53 -4.67 -10.83
CA ARG A 79 9.66 -3.72 -10.94
C ARG A 79 10.72 -4.00 -9.87
N VAL A 80 10.29 -4.19 -8.62
CA VAL A 80 11.20 -4.41 -7.49
C VAL A 80 11.83 -5.80 -7.51
N ALA A 81 11.15 -6.80 -8.11
CA ALA A 81 11.72 -8.13 -8.29
C ALA A 81 12.85 -8.19 -9.32
N LYS A 82 12.89 -7.23 -10.27
CA LYS A 82 13.97 -7.11 -11.27
C LYS A 82 15.23 -6.43 -10.72
N LEU A 83 15.14 -5.77 -9.56
CA LEU A 83 16.27 -5.09 -8.94
C LEU A 83 17.10 -6.10 -8.15
N GLU A 84 18.33 -6.35 -8.59
CA GLU A 84 19.23 -7.29 -7.92
C GLU A 84 19.73 -6.75 -6.58
N GLU A 85 19.96 -5.44 -6.48
CA GLU A 85 20.40 -4.78 -5.26
C GLU A 85 19.24 -4.58 -4.27
N PRO A 86 19.32 -5.13 -3.03
CA PRO A 86 18.26 -5.00 -2.03
C PRO A 86 17.94 -3.55 -1.68
N ALA A 87 18.96 -2.70 -1.58
CA ALA A 87 18.77 -1.30 -1.27
C ALA A 87 18.01 -0.53 -2.35
N ALA A 88 18.33 -0.77 -3.63
CA ALA A 88 17.60 -0.18 -4.74
C ALA A 88 16.12 -0.62 -4.75
N ALA A 89 15.85 -1.89 -4.42
CA ALA A 89 14.48 -2.38 -4.29
C ALA A 89 13.73 -1.70 -3.14
N VAL A 90 14.36 -1.48 -2.00
CA VAL A 90 13.78 -0.72 -0.87
C VAL A 90 13.48 0.72 -1.29
N GLU A 91 14.42 1.40 -1.93
CA GLU A 91 14.24 2.80 -2.37
C GLU A 91 13.07 2.94 -3.36
N GLU A 92 12.94 2.04 -4.34
CA GLU A 92 11.82 2.01 -5.29
C GLU A 92 10.46 1.79 -4.59
N ILE A 93 10.41 0.91 -3.59
CA ILE A 93 9.19 0.67 -2.80
C ILE A 93 8.79 1.93 -2.03
N TYR A 94 9.73 2.57 -1.34
CA TYR A 94 9.48 3.79 -0.58
C TYR A 94 9.03 4.95 -1.48
N LEU A 95 9.66 5.12 -2.65
CA LEU A 95 9.24 6.13 -3.62
C LEU A 95 7.85 5.86 -4.18
N SER A 96 7.54 4.59 -4.47
CA SER A 96 6.24 4.24 -5.05
C SER A 96 5.10 4.34 -4.03
N VAL A 97 5.34 4.00 -2.77
CA VAL A 97 4.30 3.95 -1.72
C VAL A 97 4.21 5.24 -0.92
N LEU A 98 5.34 5.80 -0.51
CA LEU A 98 5.41 6.98 0.37
C LEU A 98 5.86 8.25 -0.36
N SER A 99 6.20 8.18 -1.65
CA SER A 99 6.68 9.33 -2.44
C SER A 99 7.89 10.05 -1.83
N ARG A 100 8.70 9.34 -1.04
CA ARG A 100 9.96 9.81 -0.45
C ARG A 100 11.00 8.70 -0.44
N LEU A 101 12.26 9.06 -0.22
CA LEU A 101 13.31 8.09 0.06
C LEU A 101 13.26 7.62 1.53
N PRO A 102 13.69 6.37 1.82
CA PRO A 102 13.88 5.91 3.18
C PRO A 102 15.01 6.70 3.84
N ASN A 103 14.92 6.91 5.15
CA ASN A 103 16.05 7.41 5.92
C ASN A 103 17.09 6.29 6.18
N GLY A 104 18.23 6.62 6.77
CA GLY A 104 19.32 5.66 6.98
C GLY A 104 18.93 4.45 7.86
N GLU A 105 18.12 4.67 8.89
CA GLU A 105 17.66 3.63 9.82
C GLU A 105 16.60 2.72 9.15
N GLU A 106 15.64 3.33 8.46
CA GLU A 106 14.59 2.64 7.69
C GLU A 106 15.20 1.76 6.59
N ARG A 107 16.20 2.29 5.86
CA ARG A 107 16.90 1.56 4.81
C ARG A 107 17.65 0.36 5.37
N ALA A 108 18.35 0.53 6.50
CA ALA A 108 19.06 -0.56 7.16
C ALA A 108 18.09 -1.67 7.59
N ALA A 109 17.02 -1.31 8.32
CA ALA A 109 16.03 -2.26 8.79
C ALA A 109 15.33 -3.02 7.65
N ALA A 110 14.98 -2.33 6.56
CA ALA A 110 14.34 -2.95 5.41
C ALA A 110 15.30 -3.89 4.65
N VAL A 111 16.57 -3.51 4.49
CA VAL A 111 17.58 -4.38 3.86
C VAL A 111 17.86 -5.62 4.72
N ASP A 112 17.95 -5.46 6.04
CA ASP A 112 18.14 -6.56 6.98
C ASP A 112 16.96 -7.55 6.92
N TYR A 113 15.72 -7.04 6.89
CA TYR A 113 14.52 -7.86 6.69
C TYR A 113 14.57 -8.66 5.37
N LEU A 114 15.01 -8.04 4.27
CA LEU A 114 15.16 -8.73 2.98
C LEU A 114 16.28 -9.78 3.01
N ALA A 115 17.35 -9.56 3.78
CA ALA A 115 18.45 -10.51 3.94
C ALA A 115 18.02 -11.76 4.73
N GLU A 116 17.23 -11.59 5.80
CA GLU A 116 16.67 -12.68 6.59
C GLU A 116 15.70 -13.55 5.77
N ALA A 117 14.93 -12.93 4.88
CA ALA A 117 13.95 -13.61 4.03
C ALA A 117 14.52 -14.23 2.74
N SER A 118 15.83 -14.49 2.68
CA SER A 118 16.57 -14.99 1.50
C SER A 118 15.94 -16.17 0.74
N ALA A 119 15.16 -17.03 1.41
CA ALA A 119 14.46 -18.16 0.79
C ALA A 119 13.28 -17.75 -0.10
N ASP A 120 12.65 -16.60 0.17
CA ASP A 120 11.50 -16.09 -0.58
C ASP A 120 11.54 -14.54 -0.67
N ARG A 121 12.61 -14.05 -1.30
CA ARG A 121 12.86 -12.61 -1.51
C ARG A 121 11.67 -11.89 -2.10
N GLU A 122 10.96 -12.53 -3.04
CA GLU A 122 9.80 -11.91 -3.67
C GLU A 122 8.65 -11.71 -2.68
N GLN A 123 8.38 -12.71 -1.83
CA GLN A 123 7.38 -12.56 -0.78
C GLN A 123 7.76 -11.46 0.22
N ALA A 124 9.04 -11.34 0.56
CA ALA A 124 9.53 -10.30 1.45
C ALA A 124 9.32 -8.89 0.86
N LEU A 125 9.60 -8.70 -0.43
CA LEU A 125 9.35 -7.43 -1.11
C LEU A 125 7.85 -7.06 -1.12
N ARG A 126 6.98 -8.03 -1.37
CA ARG A 126 5.52 -7.83 -1.31
C ARG A 126 5.06 -7.44 0.09
N ASN A 127 5.56 -8.13 1.11
CA ASN A 127 5.24 -7.85 2.51
C ASN A 127 5.71 -6.45 2.92
N LEU A 128 6.90 -6.03 2.48
CA LEU A 128 7.42 -4.70 2.75
C LEU A 128 6.54 -3.61 2.12
N ALA A 129 6.18 -3.77 0.84
CA ALA A 129 5.29 -2.83 0.16
C ALA A 129 3.91 -2.73 0.82
N TRP A 130 3.33 -3.88 1.22
CA TRP A 130 2.08 -3.93 1.96
C TRP A 130 2.20 -3.27 3.34
N ALA A 131 3.28 -3.52 4.08
CA ALA A 131 3.50 -2.95 5.40
C ALA A 131 3.59 -1.41 5.36
N LEU A 132 4.24 -0.85 4.33
CA LEU A 132 4.28 0.61 4.14
C LEU A 132 2.93 1.19 3.76
N ALA A 133 2.16 0.51 2.90
CA ALA A 133 0.82 0.95 2.52
C ALA A 133 -0.20 0.86 3.66
N ALA A 134 0.00 -0.09 4.58
CA ALA A 134 -0.79 -0.22 5.81
C ALA A 134 -0.30 0.71 6.95
N SER A 135 0.83 1.40 6.76
CA SER A 135 1.40 2.29 7.77
C SER A 135 0.56 3.54 7.95
N THR A 136 0.60 4.12 9.16
CA THR A 136 -0.07 5.40 9.43
C THR A 136 0.43 6.52 8.52
N GLU A 137 1.70 6.48 8.11
CA GLU A 137 2.29 7.52 7.25
C GLU A 137 1.60 7.62 5.89
N PHE A 138 1.24 6.49 5.28
CA PHE A 138 0.50 6.46 4.02
C PHE A 138 -0.87 7.17 4.13
N PHE A 139 -1.49 7.15 5.31
CA PHE A 139 -2.79 7.77 5.54
C PHE A 139 -2.76 9.29 5.75
N VAL A 140 -1.61 9.85 6.16
CA VAL A 140 -1.48 11.28 6.48
C VAL A 140 -0.64 12.08 5.47
N ASN A 141 0.28 11.44 4.76
CA ASN A 141 1.28 12.12 3.91
C ASN A 141 1.07 11.94 2.39
N HIS A 142 -0.02 11.33 1.95
CA HIS A 142 -0.28 11.00 0.55
C HIS A 142 -1.52 11.71 -0.01
#